data_AF-A0A4Z1DZR5-F1
#
_entry.id   AF-A0A4Z1DZR5-F1
#
_cell.length_a   1.000
_cell.length_b   1.000
_cell.length_c   1.000
_cell.angle_alpha   90.00
_cell.angle_beta   90.00
_cell.angle_gamma   90.00
#
_symmetry.space_group_name_H-M   'P 1'
#
loop_
_entity.id
_entity.type
_entity.pdbx_description
1 polymer ?
#
loop_
_entity_poly.entity_id
_entity_poly.type
_entity_poly.pdbx_seq_one_letter_code
_entity_poly.pdbx_strand_id
1 'polypeptide(L)'
;MRSRHLSRVIAASPAVVHAVASDPDRLAEWAAGLATADVTRDGDDLLVDSPMGRVRVRFVPRNDLGVIDHDVVLPSGETVTNPVRVLAHPDGAEIVFTVRQLDLTDEEFERDCAAVEADLERLAGLVEGR
;
A
#
# COMPACT_ATOMS: atom_id res chain seq x y z
N MET A 1 -18.19 -4.30 11.38
CA MET A 1 -17.05 -3.80 10.60
C MET A 1 -15.81 -3.72 11.49
N ARG A 2 -14.78 -4.53 11.20
CA ARG A 2 -13.50 -4.55 11.93
C ARG A 2 -12.37 -4.02 11.05
N SER A 3 -11.26 -3.62 11.67
CA SER A 3 -10.01 -3.27 10.98
C SER A 3 -8.86 -4.08 11.57
N ARG A 4 -7.83 -4.35 10.77
CA ARG A 4 -6.56 -4.92 11.23
C ARG A 4 -5.43 -3.98 10.83
N HIS A 5 -4.55 -3.69 11.79
CA HIS A 5 -3.32 -2.97 11.53
C HIS A 5 -2.22 -4.01 11.32
N LEU A 6 -1.67 -4.01 10.11
CA LEU A 6 -0.55 -4.85 9.73
C LEU A 6 0.68 -3.96 9.71
N SER A 7 1.76 -4.39 10.34
CA SER A 7 2.98 -3.60 10.38
C SER A 7 4.22 -4.42 10.09
N ARG A 8 5.26 -3.72 9.62
CA ARG A 8 6.58 -4.29 9.43
C ARG A 8 7.65 -3.28 9.80
N VAL A 9 8.61 -3.72 10.61
CA VAL A 9 9.86 -2.98 10.83
C VAL A 9 10.81 -3.25 9.67
N ILE A 10 11.36 -2.18 9.13
CA ILE A 10 12.30 -2.17 8.00
C ILE A 10 13.59 -1.50 8.47
N ALA A 11 14.73 -2.14 8.25
CA ALA A 11 16.05 -1.68 8.69
C ALA A 11 16.61 -0.54 7.81
N ALA A 12 15.84 0.55 7.69
CA ALA A 12 16.20 1.77 6.96
C ALA A 12 15.56 3.00 7.62
N SER A 13 16.04 4.19 7.26
CA SER A 13 15.44 5.43 7.79
C SER A 13 13.99 5.61 7.33
N PRO A 14 13.11 6.26 8.13
CA PRO A 14 11.73 6.56 7.73
C PRO A 14 11.63 7.32 6.41
N ALA A 15 12.57 8.23 6.15
CA ALA A 15 12.61 8.98 4.90
C ALA A 15 12.86 8.08 3.68
N VAL A 16 13.74 7.08 3.80
CA VAL A 16 14.01 6.10 2.74
C VAL A 16 12.78 5.21 2.52
N VAL A 17 12.22 4.63 3.58
CA VAL A 17 11.03 3.77 3.48
C VAL A 17 9.86 4.53 2.85
N HIS A 18 9.59 5.76 3.33
CA HIS A 18 8.55 6.60 2.77
C HIS A 18 8.81 6.93 1.29
N ALA A 19 10.04 7.27 0.93
CA ALA A 19 10.38 7.62 -0.45
C ALA A 19 10.15 6.46 -1.42
N VAL A 20 10.46 5.22 -1.01
CA VAL A 20 10.24 4.01 -1.80
C VAL A 20 8.77 3.61 -1.85
N ALA A 21 8.10 3.56 -0.70
CA ALA A 21 6.71 3.10 -0.60
C ALA A 21 5.71 4.07 -1.28
N SER A 22 6.05 5.37 -1.35
CA SER A 22 5.22 6.40 -2.00
C SER A 22 5.60 6.65 -3.47
N ASP A 23 6.52 5.87 -4.05
CA ASP A 23 6.91 6.02 -5.45
C ASP A 23 6.02 5.19 -6.39
N PRO A 24 5.18 5.83 -7.23
CA PRO A 24 4.34 5.13 -8.20
C PRO A 24 5.09 4.17 -9.10
N ASP A 25 6.32 4.51 -9.47
CA ASP A 25 7.12 3.73 -10.42
C ASP A 25 7.68 2.45 -9.77
N ARG A 26 7.61 2.36 -8.44
CA ARG A 26 8.06 1.21 -7.64
C ARG A 26 6.93 0.37 -7.09
N LEU A 27 5.66 0.79 -7.27
CA LEU A 27 4.50 0.06 -6.72
C LEU A 27 4.43 -1.37 -7.22
N ALA A 28 4.70 -1.61 -8.51
CA ALA A 28 4.70 -2.95 -9.09
C ALA A 28 5.78 -3.88 -8.50
N GLU A 29 6.82 -3.33 -7.87
CA GLU A 29 7.88 -4.12 -7.25
C GLU A 29 7.46 -4.76 -5.92
N TRP A 30 6.47 -4.18 -5.22
CA TRP A 30 6.10 -4.64 -3.87
C TRP A 30 4.60 -4.81 -3.63
N ALA A 31 3.73 -3.98 -4.23
CA ALA A 31 2.29 -3.95 -4.00
C ALA A 31 1.52 -4.78 -5.04
N ALA A 32 1.60 -6.11 -4.91
CA ALA A 32 0.99 -7.06 -5.82
C ALA A 32 -0.55 -6.96 -5.87
N GLY A 33 -1.18 -6.47 -4.80
CA GLY A 33 -2.61 -6.20 -4.75
C GLY A 33 -3.04 -4.99 -5.60
N LEU A 34 -2.13 -4.05 -5.86
CA LEU A 34 -2.41 -2.83 -6.60
C LEU A 34 -1.95 -2.91 -8.05
N ALA A 35 -0.76 -3.47 -8.32
CA ALA A 35 -0.13 -3.44 -9.63
C ALA A 35 0.39 -4.82 -10.06
N THR A 36 -0.08 -5.31 -11.21
CA THR A 36 0.36 -6.58 -11.79
C THR A 36 1.29 -6.42 -12.99
N ALA A 37 1.32 -5.25 -13.65
CA ALA A 37 2.20 -5.00 -14.78
C ALA A 37 2.49 -3.50 -14.96
N ASP A 38 1.54 -2.74 -15.52
CA ASP A 38 1.78 -1.37 -15.97
C ASP A 38 0.95 -0.36 -15.15
N VAL A 39 1.65 0.58 -14.51
CA VAL A 39 1.05 1.76 -13.88
C VAL A 39 0.98 2.87 -14.93
N THR A 40 -0.23 3.22 -15.38
CA THR A 40 -0.42 4.36 -16.29
C THR A 40 -0.75 5.60 -15.50
N ARG A 41 0.01 6.69 -15.67
CA ARG A 41 -0.32 7.98 -15.05
C ARG A 41 -1.45 8.68 -15.81
N ASP A 42 -2.48 9.10 -15.10
CA ASP A 42 -3.64 9.88 -15.58
C ASP A 42 -3.79 11.14 -14.72
N GLY A 43 -3.01 12.18 -15.05
CA GLY A 43 -2.87 13.37 -14.20
C GLY A 43 -2.19 13.02 -12.87
N ASP A 44 -2.88 13.29 -11.76
CA ASP A 44 -2.42 12.95 -10.40
C ASP A 44 -2.80 11.51 -9.99
N ASP A 45 -3.59 10.83 -10.81
CA ASP A 45 -4.07 9.48 -10.54
C ASP A 45 -3.23 8.43 -11.27
N LEU A 46 -3.24 7.22 -10.74
CA LEU A 46 -2.66 6.04 -11.37
C LEU A 46 -3.79 5.12 -11.84
N LEU A 47 -3.76 4.71 -13.10
CA LEU A 47 -4.61 3.66 -13.62
C LEU A 47 -3.83 2.36 -13.61
N VAL A 48 -4.37 1.36 -12.94
CA VAL A 48 -3.68 0.10 -12.72
C VAL A 48 -4.59 -1.08 -13.04
N ASP A 49 -4.04 -2.05 -13.77
CA ASP A 49 -4.72 -3.31 -14.03
C ASP A 49 -4.49 -4.26 -12.84
N SER A 50 -5.58 -4.63 -12.17
CA SER A 50 -5.58 -5.52 -11.03
C SER A 50 -6.54 -6.70 -11.25
N PRO A 51 -6.48 -7.74 -10.39
CA PRO A 51 -7.46 -8.83 -10.41
C PRO A 51 -8.92 -8.37 -10.25
N MET A 52 -9.14 -7.14 -9.75
CA MET A 52 -10.45 -6.52 -9.57
C MET A 52 -10.94 -5.77 -10.83
N GLY A 53 -10.14 -5.75 -11.90
CA GLY A 53 -10.33 -4.94 -13.09
C GLY A 53 -9.43 -3.71 -13.09
N ARG A 54 -9.66 -2.78 -14.03
CA ARG A 54 -8.89 -1.54 -14.10
C ARG A 54 -9.36 -0.59 -13.01
N VAL A 55 -8.50 -0.33 -12.04
CA VAL A 55 -8.76 0.56 -10.91
C VAL A 55 -8.03 1.89 -11.08
N ARG A 56 -8.52 2.92 -10.38
CA ARG A 56 -7.85 4.21 -10.27
C ARG A 56 -7.35 4.40 -8.84
N VAL A 57 -6.06 4.66 -8.68
CA VAL A 57 -5.41 4.88 -7.39
C VAL A 57 -5.00 6.34 -7.27
N ARG A 58 -5.34 6.97 -6.15
CA ARG A 58 -4.92 8.35 -5.83
C ARG A 58 -4.22 8.36 -4.50
N PHE A 59 -2.95 8.73 -4.49
CA PHE A 59 -2.16 8.91 -3.28
C PHE A 59 -2.34 10.32 -2.72
N VAL A 60 -2.21 10.45 -1.40
CA VAL A 60 -1.96 11.77 -0.80
C VAL A 60 -0.65 12.36 -1.35
N PRO A 61 -0.51 13.70 -1.39
CA PRO A 61 0.75 14.33 -1.77
C PRO A 61 1.91 13.89 -0.87
N ARG A 62 3.13 13.86 -1.44
CA ARG A 62 4.35 13.62 -0.66
C ARG A 62 4.43 14.62 0.50
N ASN A 63 4.73 14.10 1.69
CA ASN A 63 4.72 14.85 2.93
C ASN A 63 5.80 14.34 3.89
N ASP A 64 6.14 15.15 4.89
CA ASP A 64 7.13 14.81 5.92
C ASP A 64 6.48 14.16 7.17
N LEU A 65 5.20 13.80 7.09
CA LEU A 65 4.43 13.18 8.20
C LEU A 65 4.44 11.64 8.14
N GLY A 66 5.03 11.08 7.08
CA GLY A 66 5.10 9.65 6.80
C GLY A 66 3.80 9.06 6.27
N VAL A 67 2.84 9.87 5.82
CA VAL A 67 1.50 9.41 5.39
C VAL A 67 1.53 9.02 3.92
N ILE A 68 1.06 7.81 3.61
CA ILE A 68 0.99 7.21 2.26
C ILE A 68 -0.45 6.70 1.99
N ASP A 69 -1.43 7.37 2.60
CA ASP A 69 -2.83 7.07 2.39
C ASP A 69 -3.15 7.15 0.89
N HIS A 70 -3.98 6.22 0.43
CA HIS A 70 -4.44 6.21 -0.95
C HIS A 70 -5.86 5.71 -1.08
N ASP A 71 -6.57 6.30 -2.04
CA ASP A 71 -7.90 5.89 -2.44
C ASP A 71 -7.80 4.98 -3.66
N VAL A 72 -8.51 3.85 -3.62
CA VAL A 72 -8.71 2.96 -4.77
C VAL A 72 -10.16 3.07 -5.21
N VAL A 73 -10.38 3.60 -6.42
CA VAL A 73 -11.69 3.66 -7.05
C VAL A 73 -11.88 2.41 -7.91
N LEU A 74 -12.86 1.60 -7.52
CA LEU A 74 -13.23 0.35 -8.18
C LEU A 74 -14.02 0.61 -9.46
N PRO A 75 -14.15 -0.37 -10.38
CA PRO A 75 -14.99 -0.23 -11.57
C PRO A 75 -16.46 0.09 -11.26
N SER A 76 -16.94 -0.26 -10.07
CA SER A 76 -18.28 0.08 -9.57
C SER A 76 -18.46 1.57 -9.26
N GLY A 77 -17.37 2.34 -9.17
CA GLY A 77 -17.34 3.72 -8.69
C GLY A 77 -17.18 3.85 -7.16
N GLU A 78 -17.19 2.73 -6.44
CA GLU A 78 -16.89 2.72 -5.00
C GLU A 78 -15.44 3.13 -4.75
N THR A 79 -15.20 3.89 -3.69
CA THR A 79 -13.86 4.31 -3.26
C THR A 79 -13.49 3.62 -1.95
N VAL A 80 -12.39 2.89 -1.96
CA VAL A 80 -11.80 2.26 -0.79
C VAL A 80 -10.56 3.05 -0.37
N THR A 81 -10.63 3.68 0.82
CA THR A 81 -9.47 4.40 1.39
C THR A 81 -8.61 3.46 2.22
N ASN A 82 -7.32 3.41 1.88
CA ASN A 82 -6.29 2.59 2.51
C ASN A 82 -5.31 3.47 3.29
N PRO A 83 -5.42 3.56 4.63
CA PRO A 83 -4.49 4.30 5.44
C PRO A 83 -3.16 3.57 5.57
N VAL A 84 -2.07 4.26 5.26
CA VAL A 84 -0.71 3.72 5.33
C VAL A 84 0.21 4.76 5.92
N ARG A 85 1.03 4.37 6.90
CA ARG A 85 1.94 5.31 7.56
C ARG A 85 3.29 4.69 7.87
N VAL A 86 4.34 5.46 7.65
CA VAL A 86 5.71 5.18 8.08
C VAL A 86 6.01 5.96 9.36
N LEU A 87 6.51 5.25 10.37
CA LEU A 87 6.84 5.75 11.70
C LEU A 87 8.33 5.54 11.98
N ALA A 88 8.92 6.40 12.81
CA ALA A 88 10.26 6.15 13.35
C ALA A 88 10.22 4.95 14.31
N HIS A 89 11.19 4.04 14.15
CA HIS A 89 11.35 2.86 15.00
C HIS A 89 12.82 2.78 15.47
N PRO A 90 13.12 2.28 16.70
CA PRO A 90 14.51 2.14 17.17
C PRO A 90 15.44 1.39 16.21
N ASP A 91 14.89 0.42 15.48
CA ASP A 91 15.63 -0.42 14.51
C ASP A 91 15.53 0.08 13.05
N GLY A 92 14.99 1.29 12.82
CA GLY A 92 14.83 1.87 11.48
C GLY A 92 13.49 2.60 11.33
N ALA A 93 12.56 2.00 10.59
CA ALA A 93 11.21 2.52 10.42
C ALA A 93 10.18 1.39 10.55
N GLU A 94 8.98 1.73 11.03
CA GLU A 94 7.84 0.83 11.02
C GLU A 94 6.81 1.36 10.02
N ILE A 95 6.46 0.55 9.01
CA ILE A 95 5.33 0.83 8.14
C ILE A 95 4.09 0.12 8.70
N VAL A 96 2.97 0.84 8.75
CA VAL A 96 1.67 0.33 9.22
C VAL A 96 0.63 0.52 8.12
N PHE A 97 -0.05 -0.56 7.75
CA PHE A 97 -1.19 -0.57 6.82
C PHE A 97 -2.47 -0.92 7.58
N THR A 98 -3.54 -0.16 7.37
CA THR A 98 -4.85 -0.46 7.98
C THR A 98 -5.81 -1.08 6.99
N VAL A 99 -6.02 -2.40 7.10
CA VAL A 99 -7.00 -3.15 6.29
C VAL A 99 -8.37 -3.06 6.95
N ARG A 100 -9.40 -2.67 6.19
CA ARG A 100 -10.79 -2.60 6.66
C ARG A 100 -11.62 -3.69 6.02
N GLN A 101 -12.40 -4.40 6.83
CA GLN A 101 -13.23 -5.49 6.32
C GLN A 101 -14.31 -5.02 5.33
N LEU A 102 -14.92 -3.86 5.57
CA LEU A 102 -16.05 -3.36 4.75
C LEU A 102 -17.12 -4.45 4.59
N ASP A 103 -17.50 -4.74 3.34
CA ASP A 103 -18.49 -5.76 2.97
C ASP A 103 -17.86 -7.14 2.68
N LEU A 104 -16.54 -7.30 2.88
CA LEU A 104 -15.86 -8.58 2.72
C LEU A 104 -16.31 -9.59 3.78
N THR A 105 -16.46 -10.84 3.35
CA THR A 105 -16.59 -11.97 4.27
C THR A 105 -15.35 -12.12 5.15
N ASP A 106 -15.45 -12.85 6.25
CA ASP A 106 -14.29 -13.10 7.13
C ASP A 106 -13.14 -13.78 6.35
N GLU A 107 -13.43 -14.73 5.47
CA GLU A 107 -12.41 -15.42 4.67
C GLU A 107 -11.74 -14.50 3.64
N GLU A 108 -12.50 -13.60 3.02
CA GLU A 108 -11.95 -12.57 2.12
C GLU A 108 -11.06 -11.58 2.88
N PHE A 109 -11.50 -11.14 4.05
CA PHE A 109 -10.72 -10.23 4.89
C PHE A 109 -9.40 -10.86 5.36
N GLU A 110 -9.40 -12.15 5.74
CA GLU A 110 -8.15 -12.83 6.09
C GLU A 110 -7.21 -12.99 4.88
N ARG A 111 -7.75 -13.27 3.68
CA ARG A 111 -6.95 -13.31 2.45
C ARG A 111 -6.35 -11.95 2.11
N ASP A 112 -7.11 -10.88 2.27
CA ASP A 112 -6.65 -9.51 2.03
C ASP A 112 -5.56 -9.11 3.01
N CYS A 113 -5.73 -9.44 4.31
CA CYS A 113 -4.69 -9.23 5.31
C CYS A 113 -3.40 -9.98 4.97
N ALA A 114 -3.48 -11.25 4.55
CA ALA A 114 -2.30 -12.03 4.16
C ALA A 114 -1.60 -11.46 2.92
N ALA A 115 -2.37 -10.93 1.96
CA ALA A 115 -1.81 -10.27 0.78
C ALA A 115 -1.03 -9.00 1.16
N VAL A 116 -1.61 -8.16 2.03
CA VAL A 116 -0.95 -6.95 2.55
C VAL A 116 0.29 -7.29 3.38
N GLU A 117 0.26 -8.33 4.22
CA GLU A 117 1.47 -8.79 4.94
C GLU A 117 2.59 -9.16 3.97
N ALA A 118 2.27 -9.86 2.88
CA ALA A 118 3.24 -10.21 1.86
C ALA A 118 3.76 -9.00 1.06
N ASP A 119 2.91 -7.98 0.82
CA ASP A 119 3.32 -6.71 0.21
C ASP A 119 4.34 -5.98 1.10
N LEU A 120 4.08 -5.90 2.41
CA LEU A 120 4.99 -5.25 3.36
C LEU A 120 6.33 -6.00 3.49
N GLU A 121 6.33 -7.33 3.39
CA GLU A 121 7.57 -8.12 3.36
C GLU A 121 8.38 -7.85 2.08
N ARG A 122 7.72 -7.77 0.91
CA ARG A 122 8.40 -7.41 -0.35
C ARG A 122 9.01 -6.02 -0.29
N LEU A 123 8.27 -5.04 0.25
CA LEU A 123 8.77 -3.68 0.45
C LEU A 123 10.01 -3.67 1.36
N ALA A 124 9.99 -4.45 2.44
CA ALA A 124 11.14 -4.59 3.32
C ALA A 124 12.37 -5.14 2.57
N GLY A 125 12.21 -6.24 1.83
CA GLY A 125 13.29 -6.80 1.01
C GLY A 125 13.85 -5.81 0.00
N LEU A 126 12.95 -5.09 -0.69
CA LEU A 126 13.31 -4.07 -1.67
C LEU A 126 14.13 -2.91 -1.09
N VAL A 127 13.77 -2.45 0.10
CA VAL A 127 14.46 -1.34 0.78
C VAL A 127 15.77 -1.81 1.41
N GLU A 128 15.80 -3.02 1.96
CA GLU A 128 16.98 -3.60 2.60
C GLU A 128 18.00 -4.17 1.60
N GLY A 129 17.63 -4.28 0.32
CA GLY A 129 18.47 -4.83 -0.75
C GLY A 129 18.63 -6.35 -0.65
N ARG A 130 17.54 -7.06 -0.30
CA ARG A 130 17.48 -8.51 -0.10
C ARG A 130 16.61 -9.20 -1.14
#